data_AF-A0A0F9M1E6-F1
#
_entry.id   AF-A0A0F9M1E6-F1
#
_cell.length_a   1.000
_cell.length_b   1.000
_cell.length_c   1.000
_cell.angle_alpha   90.00
_cell.angle_beta   90.00
_cell.angle_gamma   90.00
#
_symmetry.space_group_name_H-M   'P 1'
#
loop_
_entity.id
_entity.type
_entity.pdbx_description
1 polymer ?
#
loop_
_entity_poly.entity_id
_entity_poly.type
_entity_poly.pdbx_seq_one_letter_code
_entity_poly.pdbx_strand_id
1 'polypeptide(L)' 'MAKRNKQAGTLCMSGLGLNFLTNDDLDRIHLATLDMLWDIGVKVKSKKALEIFDGSGCTINPHTQIVKIPAH' A
#
# COMPACT_ATOMS: atom_id res chain seq x y z
N MET A 1 22.66 35.47 -25.35
CA MET A 1 21.50 34.66 -24.92
C MET A 1 21.41 33.44 -25.85
N ALA A 2 21.94 32.29 -25.45
CA ALA A 2 22.01 31.10 -26.32
C ALA A 2 20.82 30.16 -26.04
N LYS A 3 19.85 30.14 -26.96
CA LYS A 3 18.70 29.22 -26.93
C LYS A 3 19.16 27.86 -27.46
N ARG A 4 19.37 26.87 -26.58
CA ARG A 4 19.75 25.51 -26.96
C ARG A 4 18.55 24.77 -27.55
N ASN A 5 18.70 24.28 -28.78
CA ASN A 5 17.69 23.50 -29.49
C ASN A 5 17.53 22.12 -28.84
N LYS A 6 16.29 21.68 -28.58
CA LYS A 6 16.04 20.29 -28.18
C LYS A 6 16.46 19.42 -29.36
N GLN A 7 17.38 18.48 -29.15
CA GLN A 7 17.78 17.53 -30.19
C GLN A 7 16.55 16.71 -30.60
N ALA A 8 15.93 17.09 -31.72
CA ALA A 8 14.93 16.28 -32.39
C ALA A 8 15.67 15.12 -33.08
N GLY A 9 15.34 13.88 -32.71
CA GLY A 9 15.87 12.69 -33.38
C GLY A 9 16.41 11.58 -32.47
N THR A 10 16.40 11.72 -31.15
CA THR A 10 16.82 10.63 -30.26
C THR A 10 15.59 9.98 -29.60
N LEU A 11 15.34 8.71 -29.91
CA LEU A 11 14.50 7.85 -29.08
C LEU A 11 15.19 7.72 -27.71
N CYS A 12 14.73 8.52 -26.74
CA CYS A 12 15.16 8.36 -25.36
C CYS A 12 14.30 7.26 -24.73
N MET A 13 14.89 6.08 -24.51
CA MET A 13 14.25 5.04 -23.68
C MET A 13 14.04 5.64 -22.28
N SER A 14 12.78 5.84 -21.90
CA SER A 14 12.39 6.57 -20.67
C SER A 14 12.53 5.71 -19.39
N GLY A 15 13.38 4.68 -19.42
CA GLY A 15 13.69 3.82 -18.29
C GLY A 15 13.42 2.33 -18.56
N LEU A 16 13.91 1.51 -17.64
CA LEU A 16 13.64 0.07 -17.52
C LEU A 16 13.18 -0.19 -16.08
N GLY A 17 12.08 -0.91 -15.90
CA GLY A 17 11.63 -1.37 -14.59
C GLY A 17 12.33 -2.69 -14.23
N LEU A 18 12.97 -2.75 -13.07
CA LEU A 18 13.53 -4.00 -12.54
C LEU A 18 12.43 -4.75 -11.79
N ASN A 19 11.99 -5.88 -12.34
CA ASN A 19 11.05 -6.76 -11.66
C ASN A 19 11.80 -7.94 -11.05
N PHE A 20 11.96 -7.93 -9.72
CA PHE A 20 12.64 -9.00 -8.97
C PHE A 20 11.70 -10.12 -8.51
N LEU A 21 10.40 -9.83 -8.42
CA LEU A 21 9.39 -10.74 -7.90
C LEU A 21 8.51 -11.24 -9.04
N THR A 22 8.18 -12.52 -9.03
CA THR A 22 7.15 -13.06 -9.92
C THR A 22 5.77 -12.62 -9.44
N ASN A 23 4.74 -12.76 -10.29
CA ASN A 23 3.37 -12.47 -9.87
C ASN A 23 2.94 -13.35 -8.69
N ASP A 24 3.34 -14.63 -8.69
CA ASP A 24 3.05 -15.56 -7.60
C ASP A 24 3.71 -15.11 -6.28
N ASP A 25 4.92 -14.55 -6.34
CA ASP A 25 5.58 -13.99 -5.15
C ASP A 25 4.84 -12.76 -4.62
N LEU A 26 4.34 -11.90 -5.52
CA LEU A 26 3.53 -10.74 -5.14
C LEU A 26 2.21 -11.16 -4.50
N ASP A 27 1.53 -12.16 -5.07
CA ASP A 27 0.28 -12.71 -4.52
C ASP A 27 0.51 -13.33 -3.14
N ARG A 28 1.64 -14.02 -2.94
CA ARG A 28 2.01 -14.57 -1.64
C ARG A 28 2.22 -13.48 -0.59
N ILE A 29 2.88 -12.37 -0.96
CA ILE A 29 3.06 -11.22 -0.07
C ILE A 29 1.71 -10.57 0.24
N HIS A 30 0.85 -10.44 -0.76
CA HIS A 30 -0.49 -9.87 -0.60
C HIS A 30 -1.33 -10.67 0.40
N LEU A 31 -1.43 -11.99 0.21
CA LEU A 31 -2.17 -12.89 1.11
C LEU A 31 -1.59 -12.87 2.52
N ALA A 32 -0.26 -12.94 2.67
CA ALA A 32 0.38 -12.86 3.99
C ALA A 32 0.12 -11.52 4.70
N THR A 33 0.01 -10.43 3.94
CA THR A 33 -0.33 -9.11 4.50
C THR A 33 -1.79 -9.07 4.96
N LEU A 34 -2.72 -9.66 4.20
CA LEU A 34 -4.11 -9.77 4.61
C LEU A 34 -4.27 -10.60 5.89
N ASP A 35 -3.56 -11.73 5.98
CA ASP A 35 -3.55 -12.56 7.19
C ASP A 35 -3.03 -11.77 8.40
N MET A 36 -1.94 -11.02 8.22
CA MET A 36 -1.39 -10.16 9.28
C MET A 36 -2.39 -9.08 9.74
N LEU A 37 -3.11 -8.44 8.80
CA LEU A 37 -4.10 -7.41 9.10
C LEU A 37 -5.35 -7.96 9.79
N TRP A 38 -5.70 -9.22 9.54
CA TRP A 38 -6.85 -9.87 10.17
C TRP A 38 -6.50 -10.49 11.53
N ASP A 39 -5.38 -11.19 11.64
CA ASP A 39 -5.02 -11.91 12.86
C ASP A 39 -4.42 -10.97 13.92
N ILE A 40 -3.41 -10.18 13.53
CA ILE A 40 -2.70 -9.27 14.44
C ILE A 40 -3.39 -7.90 14.48
N GLY A 41 -3.72 -7.35 13.31
CA GLY A 41 -4.30 -6.01 13.17
C GLY A 41 -3.30 -4.86 13.38
N VAL A 42 -3.80 -3.63 13.34
CA VAL A 42 -3.02 -2.39 13.43
C VAL A 42 -3.42 -1.59 14.65
N LYS A 43 -2.45 -1.15 15.45
CA LYS A 43 -2.71 -0.30 16.61
C LYS A 43 -2.86 1.16 16.21
N VAL A 44 -4.04 1.73 16.44
CA VAL A 44 -4.36 3.11 16.05
C VAL A 44 -4.66 3.94 17.30
N LYS A 45 -3.79 4.91 17.60
CA LYS A 45 -3.91 5.74 18.81
C LYS A 45 -4.90 6.91 18.69
N SER A 46 -5.21 7.32 17.46
CA SER A 46 -6.10 8.45 17.22
C SER A 46 -7.56 8.02 17.30
N LYS A 47 -8.34 8.65 18.17
CA LYS A 47 -9.78 8.39 18.32
C LYS A 47 -10.55 8.62 17.02
N LYS A 48 -10.26 9.71 16.31
CA LYS A 48 -10.87 10.02 15.01
C LYS A 48 -10.60 8.93 13.98
N ALA A 49 -9.40 8.35 13.99
CA ALA A 49 -9.07 7.27 13.06
C ALA A 49 -9.81 5.98 13.42
N LEU A 50 -9.95 5.65 14.71
CA LEU A 50 -10.74 4.50 15.15
C LEU A 50 -12.21 4.63 14.69
N GLU A 51 -12.83 5.80 14.87
CA GLU A 51 -14.22 6.03 14.43
C GLU A 51 -14.39 5.84 12.91
N ILE A 52 -13.40 6.27 12.12
CA ILE A 52 -13.42 6.07 10.66
C ILE A 52 -13.33 4.57 10.32
N PHE A 53 -12.43 3.83 10.97
CA PHE A 53 -12.32 2.39 10.75
C PHE A 53 -13.60 1.64 11.15
N ASP A 54 -14.27 2.06 12.23
CA ASP A 54 -15.51 1.43 12.71
C ASP A 54 -16.62 1.61 11.69
N GLY A 55 -16.77 2.84 11.18
CA GLY A 55 -17.73 3.17 10.12
C GLY A 55 -17.40 2.54 8.76
N SER A 56 -16.17 2.05 8.58
CA SER A 56 -15.71 1.43 7.32
C SER A 56 -15.80 -0.11 7.34
N GLY A 57 -16.42 -0.71 8.37
CA GLY A 57 -16.58 -2.17 8.47
C GLY A 57 -15.35 -2.92 9.00
N CYS A 58 -14.39 -2.22 9.59
CA CYS A 58 -13.28 -2.86 10.29
C CYS A 58 -13.69 -3.27 11.71
N THR A 59 -13.11 -4.34 12.24
CA THR A 59 -13.39 -4.77 13.61
C THR A 59 -12.42 -4.10 14.58
N ILE A 60 -12.93 -3.41 15.60
CA ILE A 60 -12.10 -2.64 16.53
C ILE A 60 -12.22 -3.20 17.94
N ASN A 61 -11.08 -3.27 18.63
CA ASN A 61 -11.04 -3.47 20.07
C ASN A 61 -10.76 -2.11 20.77
N PRO A 62 -11.75 -1.48 21.42
CA PRO A 62 -11.59 -0.16 22.05
C PRO A 62 -10.60 -0.14 23.21
N HIS A 63 -10.42 -1.27 23.90
CA HIS A 63 -9.54 -1.37 25.07
C HIS A 63 -8.07 -1.44 24.67
N THR A 64 -7.74 -2.21 23.63
CA THR A 64 -6.37 -2.38 23.13
C THR A 64 -6.01 -1.38 22.02
N GLN A 65 -7.01 -0.71 21.45
CA GLN A 65 -6.93 0.18 20.29
C GLN A 65 -6.39 -0.51 19.02
N ILE A 66 -6.70 -1.80 18.88
CA ILE A 66 -6.31 -2.61 17.72
C ILE A 66 -7.49 -2.66 16.74
N VAL A 67 -7.20 -2.37 15.47
CA VAL A 67 -8.12 -2.44 14.34
C VAL A 67 -7.75 -3.66 13.50
N LYS A 68 -8.70 -4.56 13.25
CA LYS A 68 -8.59 -5.69 12.33
C LYS A 68 -9.29 -5.34 11.03
N ILE A 69 -8.56 -5.48 9.92
CA ILE A 69 -9.05 -5.11 8.59
C ILE A 69 -9.39 -6.42 7.84
N PRO A 70 -10.64 -6.63 7.40
CA PRO A 70 -11.01 -7.84 6.69
C PRO A 70 -10.62 -7.78 5.21
N ALA A 71 -10.39 -8.94 4.58
CA ALA A 71 -9.89 -9.10 3.21
C ALA A 71 -10.97 -9.04 2.11
N HIS A 72 -12.00 -8.20 2.28
CA HIS A 72 -13.15 -8.10 1.37
C HIS A 72 -12.94 -7.04 0.28
#